data_AF-A0A8I3AME1-F1
#
_entry.id   AF-A0A8I3AME1-F1
#
_cell.length_a   1.000
_cell.length_b   1.000
_cell.length_c   1.000
_cell.angle_alpha   90.00
_cell.angle_beta   90.00
_cell.angle_gamma   90.00
#
_symmetry.space_group_name_H-M   'P 1'
#
loop_
_entity.id
_entity.type
_entity.pdbx_description
1 polymer ?
#
loop_
_entity_poly.entity_id
_entity_poly.type
_entity_poly.pdbx_seq_one_letter_code
_entity_poly.pdbx_strand_id
1 'polypeptide(L)'
;MFRRRLRLNSNILRGAASGHGSYKKVNNPQRSGNNVNAEYFTSGGKNHELQFKTSPGRTYWIWDWAAMDSTVQGALNHADFDSVNCPFNNNNFENNMRAAF
;
A
#
# COMPACT_ATOMS: atom_id res chain seq x y z
N MET A 1 -24.94 -27.56 17.91
CA MET A 1 -23.46 -27.52 18.05
C MET A 1 -22.96 -26.17 17.53
N PHE A 2 -22.61 -25.23 18.41
CA PHE A 2 -22.14 -23.89 18.04
C PHE A 2 -20.61 -23.90 17.88
N ARG A 3 -20.10 -23.74 16.65
CA ARG A 3 -18.67 -23.47 16.42
C ARG A 3 -18.41 -21.98 16.62
N ARG A 4 -17.81 -21.60 17.76
CA ARG A 4 -17.17 -20.28 17.89
C ARG A 4 -16.01 -20.22 16.90
N ARG A 5 -16.17 -19.44 15.83
CA ARG A 5 -15.06 -19.00 14.98
C ARG A 5 -14.18 -18.11 15.86
N LEU A 6 -13.02 -18.61 16.30
CA LEU A 6 -11.96 -17.78 16.85
C LEU A 6 -11.60 -16.75 15.78
N ARG A 7 -11.98 -15.48 15.99
CA ARG A 7 -11.49 -14.37 15.18
C ARG A 7 -10.07 -14.08 15.64
N LEU A 8 -9.08 -14.51 14.86
CA LEU A 8 -7.72 -14.00 15.02
C LEU A 8 -7.77 -12.49 14.84
N ASN A 9 -7.42 -11.74 15.88
CA ASN A 9 -7.46 -10.28 15.85
C ASN A 9 -6.10 -9.78 15.31
N SER A 10 -6.01 -9.61 14.00
CA SER A 10 -4.80 -9.07 13.36
C SER A 10 -4.63 -7.60 13.76
N ASN A 11 -3.53 -7.30 14.46
CA ASN A 11 -3.22 -5.94 14.89
C ASN A 11 -2.32 -5.23 13.87
N ILE A 12 -2.72 -4.04 13.44
CA ILE A 12 -1.89 -3.13 12.65
C ILE A 12 -0.91 -2.44 13.60
N LEU A 13 0.39 -2.69 13.40
CA LEU A 13 1.46 -2.14 14.26
C LEU A 13 2.03 -0.84 13.70
N ARG A 14 2.28 -0.80 12.39
CA ARG A 14 3.02 0.26 11.70
C ARG A 14 2.49 0.44 10.29
N GLY A 15 2.82 1.57 9.68
CA GLY A 15 2.52 1.86 8.28
C GLY A 15 3.63 2.67 7.64
N ALA A 16 3.78 2.51 6.32
CA ALA A 16 4.73 3.23 5.50
C ALA A 16 4.01 3.79 4.27
N ALA A 17 4.03 5.11 4.09
CA ALA A 17 3.39 5.80 2.97
C ALA A 17 4.45 6.31 1.99
N SER A 18 4.34 5.96 0.70
CA SER A 18 5.33 6.30 -0.32
C SER A 18 5.28 7.77 -0.73
N GLY A 19 6.45 8.38 -0.95
CA GLY A 19 6.60 9.70 -1.54
C GLY A 19 8.01 9.90 -2.09
N HIS A 20 8.12 10.29 -3.36
CA HIS A 20 9.39 10.66 -4.01
C HIS A 20 10.51 9.61 -3.87
N GLY A 21 10.18 8.32 -4.04
CA GLY A 21 11.15 7.21 -3.93
C GLY A 21 11.53 6.83 -2.50
N SER A 22 10.85 7.39 -1.48
CA SER A 22 11.06 7.10 -0.06
C SER A 22 9.73 6.79 0.65
N TYR A 23 9.80 6.42 1.93
CA TYR A 23 8.63 6.10 2.75
C TYR A 23 8.57 6.93 4.03
N LYS A 24 7.40 7.52 4.30
CA LYS A 24 7.04 8.09 5.60
C LYS A 24 6.56 6.97 6.50
N LYS A 25 7.36 6.62 7.50
CA LYS A 25 7.07 5.52 8.45
C LYS A 25 6.37 6.07 9.69
N VAL A 26 5.30 5.42 10.11
CA VAL A 26 4.58 5.76 11.33
C VAL A 26 4.34 4.52 12.19
N ASN A 27 4.44 4.70 13.50
CA ASN A 27 3.92 3.74 14.47
C ASN A 27 2.42 4.02 14.65
N ASN A 28 1.59 2.97 14.65
CA ASN A 28 0.14 3.07 14.80
C ASN A 28 -0.52 4.08 13.82
N PRO A 29 -0.58 3.75 12.50
CA PRO A 29 -1.17 4.63 11.50
C PRO A 29 -2.64 4.94 11.79
N GLN A 30 -3.07 6.14 11.41
CA GLN A 30 -4.46 6.58 11.48
C GLN A 30 -5.35 5.60 10.70
N ARG A 31 -6.46 5.19 11.31
CA ARG A 31 -7.31 4.10 10.79
C ARG A 31 -8.74 4.18 11.28
N SER A 32 -9.63 3.58 10.50
CA SER A 32 -11.04 3.33 10.82
C SER A 32 -11.23 1.82 10.97
N GLY A 33 -11.22 1.32 12.21
CA GLY A 33 -11.15 -0.12 12.48
C GLY A 33 -9.85 -0.72 11.96
N ASN A 34 -9.95 -1.64 10.99
CA ASN A 34 -8.81 -2.29 10.35
C ASN A 34 -8.42 -1.65 9.00
N ASN A 35 -9.01 -0.52 8.63
CA ASN A 35 -8.67 0.19 7.40
C ASN A 35 -7.79 1.40 7.72
N VAL A 36 -6.55 1.42 7.23
CA VAL A 36 -5.70 2.63 7.33
C VAL A 36 -6.29 3.75 6.48
N ASN A 37 -6.28 4.97 7.02
CA ASN A 37 -6.75 6.15 6.32
C ASN A 37 -5.55 6.82 5.65
N ALA A 38 -5.43 6.67 4.33
CA ALA A 38 -4.38 7.27 3.53
C ALA A 38 -4.89 8.49 2.75
N GLU A 39 -3.98 9.40 2.42
CA GLU A 39 -4.22 10.56 1.59
C GLU A 39 -3.20 10.65 0.46
N TYR A 40 -3.67 11.12 -0.69
CA TYR A 40 -2.87 11.47 -1.86
C TYR A 40 -2.92 12.98 -2.03
N PHE A 41 -1.77 13.65 -1.94
CA PHE A 41 -1.67 15.10 -1.88
C PHE A 41 -0.36 15.61 -2.49
N THR A 42 -0.24 16.93 -2.66
CA THR A 42 1.00 17.61 -3.05
C THR A 42 1.51 18.49 -1.91
N SER A 43 2.83 18.66 -1.81
CA SER A 43 3.46 19.50 -0.79
C SER A 43 4.54 20.39 -1.40
N GLY A 44 4.56 21.68 -1.05
CA GLY A 44 5.67 22.59 -1.37
C GLY A 44 6.12 22.63 -2.84
N GLY A 45 5.18 22.55 -3.80
CA GLY A 45 5.49 22.56 -5.23
C GLY A 45 6.05 21.24 -5.78
N LYS A 46 6.06 20.16 -4.99
CA LYS A 46 6.43 18.82 -5.44
C LYS A 46 5.26 18.08 -6.08
N ASN A 47 5.60 17.01 -6.81
CA ASN A 47 4.65 16.02 -7.29
C ASN A 47 3.90 15.33 -6.13
N HIS A 48 2.91 14.51 -6.47
CA HIS A 48 2.09 13.85 -5.47
C HIS A 48 2.85 12.82 -4.64
N GLU A 49 2.37 12.64 -3.41
CA GLU A 49 2.86 11.68 -2.44
C GLU A 49 1.73 11.20 -1.50
N LEU A 50 2.02 10.16 -0.71
CA LEU A 50 1.10 9.61 0.27
C LEU A 50 1.44 10.05 1.70
N GLN A 51 0.41 10.11 2.54
CA GLN A 51 0.51 10.19 3.99
C GLN A 51 -0.67 9.49 4.67
N PHE A 52 -0.58 9.27 5.98
CA PHE A 52 -1.72 8.86 6.80
C PHE A 52 -2.46 10.08 7.33
N LYS A 53 -3.80 9.99 7.40
CA LYS A 53 -4.66 11.09 7.83
C LYS A 53 -5.81 10.62 8.71
N THR A 54 -6.45 11.53 9.42
CA THR A 54 -7.56 11.19 10.32
C THR A 54 -8.90 11.05 9.60
N SER A 55 -9.14 11.78 8.51
CA SER A 55 -10.42 11.73 7.81
C SER A 55 -10.57 10.44 6.98
N PRO A 56 -11.77 9.83 6.95
CA PRO A 56 -12.03 8.65 6.14
C PRO A 56 -11.76 8.88 4.65
N GLY A 57 -11.20 7.88 3.99
CA GLY A 57 -11.02 7.83 2.54
C GLY A 57 -12.14 7.09 1.81
N ARG A 58 -11.84 6.66 0.59
CA ARG A 58 -12.67 5.74 -0.21
C ARG A 58 -11.99 4.37 -0.26
N THR A 59 -12.78 3.33 -0.48
CA THR A 59 -12.29 1.97 -0.77
C THR A 59 -12.50 1.67 -2.25
N TYR A 60 -11.63 0.82 -2.80
CA TYR A 60 -11.68 0.39 -4.19
C TYR A 60 -11.66 -1.14 -4.25
N TRP A 61 -12.05 -1.70 -5.39
CA TRP A 61 -11.87 -3.13 -5.62
C TRP A 61 -10.37 -3.47 -5.63
N ILE A 62 -10.04 -4.58 -4.98
CA ILE A 62 -8.67 -5.07 -4.86
C ILE A 62 -8.52 -6.25 -5.80
N TRP A 63 -7.43 -6.24 -6.57
CA TRP A 63 -6.96 -7.39 -7.32
C TRP A 63 -5.56 -7.73 -6.82
N ASP A 64 -5.44 -8.82 -6.06
CA ASP A 64 -4.17 -9.23 -5.46
C ASP A 64 -3.20 -9.75 -6.52
N TRP A 65 -1.90 -9.42 -6.37
CA TRP A 65 -0.84 -9.88 -7.29
C TRP A 65 -0.89 -11.38 -7.56
N ALA A 66 -1.03 -12.19 -6.51
CA ALA A 66 -1.10 -13.65 -6.61
C ALA A 66 -2.37 -14.17 -7.31
N ALA A 67 -3.41 -13.34 -7.41
CA ALA A 67 -4.66 -13.64 -8.12
C ALA A 67 -4.71 -13.01 -9.53
N MET A 68 -3.71 -12.23 -9.93
CA MET A 68 -3.60 -11.72 -11.29
C MET A 68 -3.17 -12.81 -12.26
N ASP A 69 -3.70 -12.78 -13.48
CA ASP A 69 -3.23 -13.63 -14.55
C ASP A 69 -1.75 -13.33 -14.86
N SER A 70 -1.01 -14.36 -15.28
CA SER A 70 0.41 -14.24 -15.61
C SER A 70 0.68 -13.20 -16.71
N THR A 71 -0.26 -13.02 -17.65
CA THR A 71 -0.19 -11.96 -18.67
C THR A 71 -0.17 -10.57 -18.06
N VAL A 72 -1.02 -10.32 -17.05
CA VAL A 72 -1.09 -9.01 -16.36
C VAL A 72 0.16 -8.81 -15.50
N GLN A 73 0.60 -9.84 -14.77
CA GLN A 73 1.86 -9.79 -14.02
C GLN A 73 3.04 -9.49 -14.95
N GLY A 74 3.10 -10.14 -16.12
CA GLY A 74 4.12 -9.90 -17.15
C GLY A 74 4.09 -8.45 -17.63
N ALA A 75 2.91 -7.92 -17.97
CA ALA A 75 2.76 -6.52 -18.37
C ALA A 75 3.27 -5.55 -17.29
N LEU A 76 2.91 -5.76 -16.02
CA LEU A 76 3.36 -4.90 -14.91
C LEU A 76 4.87 -5.04 -14.57
N ASN A 77 5.49 -6.17 -14.92
CA ASN A 77 6.93 -6.37 -14.76
C ASN A 77 7.76 -5.70 -15.86
N HIS A 78 7.20 -5.51 -17.06
CA HIS A 78 7.94 -5.08 -18.25
C HIS A 78 7.49 -3.74 -18.85
N ALA A 79 6.35 -3.21 -18.40
CA ALA A 79 5.87 -1.92 -18.87
C ALA A 79 6.83 -0.79 -18.47
N ASP A 80 7.03 0.14 -19.40
CA ASP A 80 7.67 1.42 -19.15
C ASP A 80 6.60 2.40 -18.63
N PHE A 81 6.76 2.83 -17.39
CA PHE A 81 5.89 3.80 -16.74
C PHE A 81 6.56 5.20 -16.69
N ASP A 82 7.56 5.45 -17.54
CA ASP A 82 8.34 6.69 -17.59
C ASP A 82 8.98 7.00 -16.21
N SER A 83 8.57 8.11 -15.59
CA SER A 83 9.15 8.58 -14.33
C SER A 83 8.61 7.87 -13.08
N VAL A 84 7.67 6.93 -13.23
CA VAL A 84 7.12 6.14 -12.12
C VAL A 84 7.41 4.66 -12.26
N ASN A 85 7.16 3.89 -11.20
CA ASN A 85 7.40 2.45 -11.16
C ASN A 85 6.20 1.69 -10.58
N CYS A 86 6.00 0.45 -11.02
CA CYS A 86 5.06 -0.46 -10.37
C CYS A 86 5.69 -0.95 -9.04
N PRO A 87 5.14 -0.60 -7.86
CA PRO A 87 5.86 -0.78 -6.60
C PRO A 87 5.80 -2.21 -6.06
N PHE A 88 4.90 -3.04 -6.58
CA PHE A 88 4.61 -4.40 -6.08
C PHE A 88 4.97 -5.50 -7.08
N ASN A 89 5.60 -5.17 -8.21
CA ASN A 89 6.06 -6.16 -9.18
C ASN A 89 7.31 -6.90 -8.68
N ASN A 90 7.76 -7.92 -9.42
CA ASN A 90 8.88 -8.77 -8.99
C ASN A 90 10.21 -8.02 -8.85
N ASN A 91 10.40 -6.95 -9.63
CA ASN A 91 11.63 -6.17 -9.63
C ASN A 91 11.73 -5.22 -8.42
N ASN A 92 10.58 -4.77 -7.91
CA ASN A 92 10.51 -3.67 -6.94
C ASN A 92 10.02 -4.09 -5.55
N PHE A 93 9.23 -5.16 -5.44
CA PHE A 93 8.56 -5.52 -4.18
C PHE A 93 9.51 -5.67 -3.00
N GLU A 94 10.54 -6.51 -3.11
CA GLU A 94 11.49 -6.78 -2.02
C GLU A 94 12.27 -5.52 -1.60
N ASN A 95 12.69 -4.71 -2.58
CA ASN A 95 13.42 -3.47 -2.30
C ASN A 95 12.53 -2.45 -1.59
N ASN A 96 11.27 -2.34 -2.02
CA ASN A 96 10.27 -1.49 -1.38
C ASN A 96 9.93 -1.97 0.02
N MET A 97 9.80 -3.27 0.23
CA MET A 97 9.57 -3.85 1.55
C MET A 97 10.70 -3.51 2.53
N ARG A 98 11.96 -3.64 2.11
CA ARG A 98 13.12 -3.24 2.93
C ARG A 98 13.15 -1.73 3.20
N ALA A 99 12.82 -0.92 2.20
CA ALA A 99 12.77 0.54 2.36
C ALA A 99 11.63 0.99 3.30
N ALA A 100 10.51 0.26 3.30
CA ALA A 100 9.31 0.55 4.08
C ALA A 100 9.41 0.11 5.55
N PHE A 101 10.22 -0.91 5.85
CA PHE A 101 10.42 -1.44 7.22
C PHE A 101 11.29 -0.52 8.08
#